data_AF-A3F4T5-F1
#
_entry.id   AF-A3F4T5-F1
#
_cell.length_a   1.000
_cell.length_b   1.000
_cell.length_c   1.000
_cell.angle_alpha   90.00
_cell.angle_beta   90.00
_cell.angle_gamma   90.00
#
_symmetry.space_group_name_H-M   'P 1'
#
loop_
_entity.id
_entity.type
_entity.pdbx_description
1 polymer ?
#
loop_
_entity_poly.entity_id
_entity_poly.type
_entity_poly.pdbx_seq_one_letter_code
_entity_poly.pdbx_strand_id
1 'polypeptide(L)'
;KIGVNQPKRIENAKILIANTPMDADKIKIFGSKIRVDAISKIAELEIAEKEKMKDKVEKIIKHGCNVFINRQLIYNYPEQLFADANVMAIEHADFEGVERLALVTGGEIVSTFDSPETAKLGHCDLIEETTIGEDRLIKFSGVALGEACTIVLRGATNSILSEAERSLHDALCVLQQTVKDPRTISGGGAMEMLMAEAVAKAAASTPGKMAIAMEAFATALRRLPAIIADNGGYDSAELVSQLRAAHATGNSDMGLDMEQGC
;
A
#
# COMPACT_ATOMS: atom_id res chain seq x y z
N LYS A 1 12.37 -1.23 13.08
CA LYS A 1 12.63 -0.38 14.29
C LYS A 1 14.00 0.29 14.13
N ILE A 2 14.21 1.51 14.61
CA ILE A 2 15.55 2.15 14.62
C ILE A 2 16.39 1.53 15.75
N GLY A 3 17.67 1.27 15.46
CA GLY A 3 18.60 0.73 16.44
C GLY A 3 18.86 1.66 17.64
N VAL A 4 19.33 1.07 18.74
CA VAL A 4 19.62 1.77 19.99
C VAL A 4 20.84 2.69 19.81
N ASN A 5 20.76 3.93 20.33
CA ASN A 5 21.80 4.97 20.22
C ASN A 5 22.11 5.49 18.80
N GLN A 6 21.23 5.27 17.84
CA GLN A 6 21.37 5.80 16.48
C GLN A 6 20.67 7.18 16.33
N PRO A 7 21.07 8.00 15.35
CA PRO A 7 20.41 9.27 15.08
C PRO A 7 18.93 9.01 14.75
N LYS A 8 18.03 9.73 15.41
CA LYS A 8 16.57 9.59 15.20
C LYS A 8 16.03 10.39 14.02
N ARG A 9 16.85 11.28 13.50
CA ARG A 9 16.56 12.17 12.39
C ARG A 9 17.77 12.23 11.47
N ILE A 10 17.56 11.98 10.19
CA ILE A 10 18.58 12.08 9.14
C ILE A 10 18.05 12.98 8.03
N GLU A 11 18.86 13.97 7.67
CA GLU A 11 18.64 14.83 6.51
C GLU A 11 19.48 14.33 5.33
N ASN A 12 18.96 14.45 4.11
CA ASN A 12 19.57 13.95 2.88
C ASN A 12 19.98 12.46 3.00
N ALA A 13 19.01 11.62 3.29
CA ALA A 13 19.18 10.18 3.43
C ALA A 13 19.63 9.53 2.10
N LYS A 14 20.69 8.74 2.18
CA LYS A 14 21.18 7.74 1.21
C LYS A 14 20.93 6.36 1.81
N ILE A 15 19.92 5.71 1.28
CA ILE A 15 19.33 4.50 1.84
C ILE A 15 19.85 3.29 1.09
N LEU A 16 20.47 2.36 1.81
CA LEU A 16 20.76 1.03 1.28
C LEU A 16 19.69 0.06 1.77
N ILE A 17 18.99 -0.56 0.84
CA ILE A 17 17.94 -1.54 1.11
C ILE A 17 18.52 -2.93 0.89
N ALA A 18 18.44 -3.78 1.91
CA ALA A 18 19.09 -5.08 1.90
C ALA A 18 18.19 -6.23 2.34
N ASN A 19 18.52 -7.41 1.82
CA ASN A 19 18.00 -8.69 2.29
C ASN A 19 19.17 -9.63 2.59
N THR A 20 19.90 -9.36 3.68
CA THR A 20 21.02 -10.21 4.12
C THR A 20 20.85 -10.62 5.57
N PRO A 21 21.30 -11.85 5.95
CA PRO A 21 21.44 -12.21 7.34
C PRO A 21 22.54 -11.38 8.02
N MET A 22 22.12 -10.66 9.06
CA MET A 22 22.98 -9.93 10.01
C MET A 22 22.94 -10.59 11.40
N ASP A 23 22.72 -11.90 11.41
CA ASP A 23 22.95 -12.79 12.55
C ASP A 23 24.31 -13.48 12.34
N ALA A 24 24.91 -13.99 13.43
CA ALA A 24 26.10 -14.83 13.39
C ALA A 24 26.00 -15.74 12.16
N ASP A 25 26.93 -15.53 11.23
CA ASP A 25 26.97 -16.19 9.93
C ASP A 25 27.34 -17.65 10.19
N LYS A 26 26.42 -18.40 10.83
CA LYS A 26 26.49 -19.85 11.01
C LYS A 26 26.49 -20.34 9.58
N ILE A 27 27.69 -20.66 9.13
CA ILE A 27 27.99 -21.21 7.83
C ILE A 27 26.89 -22.22 7.51
N LYS A 28 25.95 -21.84 6.62
CA LYS A 28 24.77 -22.65 6.27
C LYS A 28 25.14 -23.84 5.39
N ILE A 29 26.29 -24.45 5.63
CA ILE A 29 26.59 -25.78 5.14
C ILE A 29 25.86 -26.72 6.09
N PHE A 30 24.66 -27.15 5.69
CA PHE A 30 23.93 -28.22 6.36
C PHE A 30 24.89 -29.38 6.63
N GLY A 31 25.18 -29.68 7.90
CA GLY A 31 26.03 -30.79 8.31
C GLY A 31 27.46 -30.45 8.74
N SER A 32 27.90 -29.19 8.71
CA SER A 32 29.21 -28.78 9.24
C SER A 32 29.23 -28.84 10.78
N LYS A 33 29.53 -30.02 11.34
CA LYS A 33 29.88 -30.16 12.75
C LYS A 33 31.34 -29.78 12.92
N ILE A 34 31.61 -28.63 13.52
CA ILE A 34 32.97 -28.25 13.89
C ILE A 34 33.35 -29.10 15.11
N ARG A 35 34.16 -30.14 14.90
CA ARG A 35 34.81 -30.87 16.00
C ARG A 35 36.10 -30.13 16.34
N VAL A 36 36.21 -29.69 17.57
CA VAL A 36 37.35 -28.89 18.05
C VAL A 36 38.06 -29.68 19.14
N ASP A 37 39.36 -29.92 18.93
CA ASP A 37 40.18 -30.74 19.84
C ASP A 37 40.62 -30.00 21.10
N ALA A 38 40.46 -28.67 21.13
CA ALA A 38 40.87 -27.81 22.24
C ALA A 38 39.93 -26.61 22.40
N ILE A 39 39.74 -26.16 23.65
CA ILE A 39 38.90 -24.99 23.99
C ILE A 39 39.42 -23.70 23.34
N SER A 40 40.74 -23.57 23.16
CA SER A 40 41.37 -22.42 22.50
C SER A 40 40.87 -22.20 21.07
N LYS A 41 40.66 -23.28 20.30
CA LYS A 41 40.13 -23.20 18.94
C LYS A 41 38.67 -22.73 18.89
N ILE A 42 37.89 -22.94 19.96
CA ILE A 42 36.52 -22.41 20.07
C ILE A 42 36.56 -20.88 20.18
N ALA A 43 37.47 -20.35 21.01
CA ALA A 43 37.64 -18.91 21.15
C ALA A 43 38.12 -18.26 19.84
N GLU A 44 39.05 -18.90 19.13
CA GLU A 44 39.49 -18.45 17.80
C GLU A 44 38.34 -18.41 16.77
N LEU A 45 37.46 -19.41 16.79
CA LEU A 45 36.28 -19.44 15.92
C LEU A 45 35.29 -18.31 16.24
N GLU A 46 35.05 -18.02 17.51
CA GLU A 46 34.18 -16.92 17.93
C GLU A 46 34.74 -15.55 17.48
N ILE A 47 36.05 -15.37 17.58
CA ILE A 47 36.73 -14.15 17.09
C ILE A 47 36.60 -14.06 15.57
N ALA A 48 36.83 -15.15 14.84
CA ALA A 48 36.71 -15.18 13.39
C ALA A 48 35.28 -14.91 12.90
N GLU A 49 34.25 -15.36 13.63
CA GLU A 49 32.84 -15.02 13.32
C GLU A 49 32.55 -13.54 13.52
N LYS A 50 33.06 -12.93 14.61
CA LYS A 50 32.93 -11.49 14.84
C LYS A 50 33.66 -10.67 13.78
N GLU A 51 34.87 -11.08 13.40
CA GLU A 51 35.66 -10.41 12.37
C GLU A 51 34.97 -10.44 11.00
N LYS A 52 34.41 -11.59 10.60
CA LYS A 52 33.58 -11.69 9.39
C LYS A 52 32.37 -10.76 9.41
N MET A 53 31.70 -10.64 10.55
CA MET A 53 30.56 -9.74 10.70
C MET A 53 31.01 -8.28 10.57
N LYS A 54 32.14 -7.93 11.18
CA LYS A 54 32.75 -6.61 11.08
C LYS A 54 33.11 -6.27 9.63
N ASP A 55 33.76 -7.18 8.92
CA ASP A 55 34.09 -7.01 7.49
C ASP A 55 32.83 -6.76 6.64
N LYS A 56 31.73 -7.45 6.95
CA LYS A 56 30.44 -7.29 6.26
C LYS A 56 29.84 -5.90 6.49
N VAL A 57 29.87 -5.41 7.73
CA VAL A 57 29.41 -4.06 8.09
C VAL A 57 30.31 -3.00 7.46
N GLU A 58 31.63 -3.19 7.49
CA GLU A 58 32.58 -2.28 6.83
C GLU A 58 32.35 -2.21 5.31
N LYS A 59 32.03 -3.35 4.66
CA LYS A 59 31.62 -3.35 3.26
C LYS A 59 30.38 -2.49 3.04
N ILE A 60 29.37 -2.60 3.90
CA ILE A 60 28.13 -1.78 3.83
C ILE A 60 28.46 -0.29 4.00
N ILE A 61 29.27 0.07 4.99
CA ILE A 61 29.67 1.48 5.24
C ILE A 61 30.44 2.05 4.04
N LYS A 62 31.25 1.25 3.35
CA LYS A 62 31.97 1.68 2.13
C LYS A 62 31.05 2.09 0.98
N HIS A 63 29.77 1.68 0.96
CA HIS A 63 28.79 2.18 -0.01
C HIS A 63 28.43 3.66 0.24
N GLY A 64 28.78 4.23 1.40
CA GLY A 64 28.48 5.63 1.73
C GLY A 64 27.00 5.89 2.01
N CYS A 65 26.27 4.86 2.48
CA CYS A 65 24.89 5.00 2.96
C CYS A 65 24.87 5.59 4.38
N ASN A 66 23.91 6.46 4.66
CA ASN A 66 23.66 6.96 6.02
C ASN A 66 22.50 6.22 6.71
N VAL A 67 21.68 5.51 5.92
CA VAL A 67 20.57 4.68 6.42
C VAL A 67 20.70 3.30 5.79
N PHE A 68 20.70 2.27 6.63
CA PHE A 68 20.71 0.88 6.24
C PHE A 68 19.39 0.23 6.66
N ILE A 69 18.64 -0.29 5.70
CA ILE A 69 17.36 -0.96 5.95
C ILE A 69 17.53 -2.43 5.60
N ASN A 70 17.33 -3.31 6.58
CA ASN A 70 17.41 -4.74 6.37
C ASN A 70 16.05 -5.40 6.58
N ARG A 71 15.72 -6.34 5.70
CA ARG A 71 14.57 -7.22 5.88
C ARG A 71 14.70 -8.08 7.14
N GLN A 72 15.90 -8.60 7.38
CA GLN A 72 16.18 -9.49 8.50
C GLN A 72 16.57 -8.69 9.75
N LEU A 73 16.55 -9.37 10.90
CA LEU A 73 16.99 -8.80 12.18
C LEU A 73 18.47 -8.43 12.12
N ILE A 74 18.84 -7.40 12.89
CA ILE A 74 20.23 -6.97 13.06
C ILE A 74 20.58 -7.19 14.52
N TYR A 75 21.55 -8.07 14.80
CA TYR A 75 21.95 -8.37 16.17
C TYR A 75 22.81 -7.24 16.77
N ASN A 76 22.91 -7.23 18.12
CA ASN A 76 23.56 -6.18 18.90
C ASN A 76 24.98 -5.81 18.41
N TYR A 77 25.78 -6.79 17.97
CA TYR A 77 27.16 -6.54 17.54
C TYR A 77 27.22 -5.70 16.23
N PRO A 78 26.62 -6.13 15.10
CA PRO A 78 26.53 -5.27 13.92
C PRO A 78 25.74 -3.97 14.16
N GLU A 79 24.73 -3.97 15.02
CA GLU A 79 23.99 -2.75 15.38
C GLU A 79 24.89 -1.69 16.04
N GLN A 80 25.77 -2.12 16.96
CA GLN A 80 26.77 -1.26 17.59
C GLN A 80 27.75 -0.69 16.54
N LEU A 81 28.21 -1.51 15.60
CA LEU A 81 29.11 -1.06 14.53
C LEU A 81 28.47 -0.01 13.63
N PHE A 82 27.16 -0.13 13.35
CA PHE A 82 26.42 0.92 12.62
C PHE A 82 26.27 2.20 13.44
N ALA A 83 26.02 2.09 14.75
CA ALA A 83 25.93 3.24 15.64
C ALA A 83 27.28 4.00 15.72
N ASP A 84 28.40 3.27 15.85
CA ASP A 84 29.75 3.85 15.86
C ASP A 84 30.08 4.57 14.54
N ALA A 85 29.55 4.08 13.42
CA ALA A 85 29.69 4.68 12.10
C ALA A 85 28.66 5.80 11.81
N ASN A 86 27.80 6.14 12.77
CA ASN A 86 26.71 7.10 12.63
C ASN A 86 25.73 6.79 11.46
N VAL A 87 25.49 5.50 11.22
CA VAL A 87 24.52 4.98 10.23
C VAL A 87 23.26 4.55 10.97
N MET A 88 22.09 5.00 10.51
CA MET A 88 20.80 4.54 11.05
C MET A 88 20.48 3.15 10.48
N ALA A 89 20.44 2.15 11.33
CA ALA A 89 20.01 0.80 10.98
C ALA A 89 18.52 0.63 11.30
N ILE A 90 17.73 0.27 10.30
CA ILE A 90 16.33 -0.11 10.43
C ILE A 90 16.24 -1.61 10.18
N GLU A 91 15.88 -2.35 11.22
CA GLU A 91 15.72 -3.80 11.13
C GLU A 91 14.25 -4.23 10.98
N HIS A 92 14.09 -5.48 10.56
CA HIS A 92 12.82 -6.20 10.50
C HIS A 92 11.76 -5.49 9.65
N ALA A 93 12.18 -4.98 8.49
CA ALA A 93 11.23 -4.56 7.48
C ALA A 93 10.64 -5.81 6.79
N ASP A 94 9.32 -5.96 6.79
CA ASP A 94 8.66 -7.04 6.06
C ASP A 94 8.97 -6.99 4.57
N PHE A 95 8.76 -8.12 3.87
CA PHE A 95 9.06 -8.22 2.43
C PHE A 95 8.37 -7.09 1.62
N GLU A 96 7.07 -6.90 1.87
CA GLU A 96 6.30 -5.82 1.26
C GLU A 96 6.81 -4.42 1.69
N GLY A 97 7.26 -4.27 2.94
CA GLY A 97 7.84 -3.02 3.42
C GLY A 97 9.12 -2.63 2.68
N VAL A 98 10.00 -3.61 2.42
CA VAL A 98 11.25 -3.43 1.67
C VAL A 98 10.97 -3.09 0.21
N GLU A 99 10.00 -3.75 -0.42
CA GLU A 99 9.57 -3.43 -1.79
C GLU A 99 8.98 -2.02 -1.90
N ARG A 100 8.09 -1.63 -0.98
CA ARG A 100 7.52 -0.27 -0.93
C ARG A 100 8.62 0.77 -0.74
N LEU A 101 9.59 0.52 0.13
CA LEU A 101 10.73 1.42 0.33
C LEU A 101 11.59 1.55 -0.93
N ALA A 102 11.82 0.46 -1.65
CA ALA A 102 12.54 0.48 -2.93
C ALA A 102 11.82 1.34 -3.97
N LEU A 103 10.49 1.18 -4.11
CA LEU A 103 9.65 1.97 -5.02
C LEU A 103 9.60 3.46 -4.64
N VAL A 104 9.55 3.78 -3.35
CA VAL A 104 9.45 5.16 -2.85
C VAL A 104 10.78 5.89 -2.98
N THR A 105 11.87 5.26 -2.55
CA THR A 105 13.21 5.86 -2.49
C THR A 105 13.98 5.71 -3.80
N GLY A 106 13.54 4.82 -4.69
CA GLY A 106 14.19 4.49 -5.96
C GLY A 106 15.43 3.61 -5.85
N GLY A 107 15.71 3.06 -4.67
CA GLY A 107 16.82 2.14 -4.42
C GLY A 107 16.51 0.71 -4.83
N GLU A 108 17.56 -0.10 -5.01
CA GLU A 108 17.43 -1.53 -5.32
C GLU A 108 17.61 -2.38 -4.06
N ILE A 109 16.94 -3.55 -4.01
CA ILE A 109 17.09 -4.51 -2.91
C ILE A 109 18.35 -5.34 -3.14
N VAL A 110 19.39 -5.09 -2.35
CA VAL A 110 20.70 -5.73 -2.51
C VAL A 110 20.88 -6.90 -1.54
N SER A 111 21.46 -8.00 -2.01
CA SER A 111 21.83 -9.14 -1.16
C SER A 111 23.33 -9.31 -0.99
N THR A 112 24.14 -8.75 -1.90
CA THR A 112 25.60 -8.89 -1.92
C THR A 112 26.27 -7.51 -1.90
N PHE A 113 27.30 -7.33 -1.08
CA PHE A 113 27.91 -6.01 -0.82
C PHE A 113 29.33 -5.86 -1.36
N ASP A 114 29.80 -6.79 -2.19
CA ASP A 114 31.21 -6.83 -2.64
C ASP A 114 31.58 -5.71 -3.62
N SER A 115 30.61 -5.13 -4.32
CA SER A 115 30.83 -4.06 -5.31
C SER A 115 29.91 -2.88 -5.03
N PRO A 116 30.46 -1.71 -4.63
CA PRO A 116 29.66 -0.51 -4.37
C PRO A 116 28.98 0.09 -5.60
N GLU A 117 29.62 -0.03 -6.76
CA GLU A 117 29.18 0.62 -7.99
C GLU A 117 27.92 0.00 -8.60
N THR A 118 27.61 -1.26 -8.26
CA THR A 118 26.46 -1.98 -8.79
C THR A 118 25.17 -1.72 -8.01
N ALA A 119 25.25 -1.16 -6.79
CA ALA A 119 24.09 -0.97 -5.92
C ALA A 119 23.48 0.42 -6.12
N LYS A 120 22.23 0.47 -6.61
CA LYS A 120 21.48 1.73 -6.66
C LYS A 120 20.98 2.09 -5.27
N LEU A 121 21.57 3.12 -4.67
CA LEU A 121 21.13 3.67 -3.38
C LEU A 121 19.82 4.45 -3.55
N GLY A 122 18.91 4.29 -2.60
CA GLY A 122 17.70 5.09 -2.50
C GLY A 122 18.00 6.48 -1.94
N HIS A 123 17.14 7.45 -2.24
CA HIS A 123 17.27 8.82 -1.74
C HIS A 123 15.97 9.30 -1.07
N CYS A 124 16.12 10.04 0.02
CA CYS A 124 15.03 10.69 0.75
C CYS A 124 15.55 11.95 1.46
N ASP A 125 14.78 13.04 1.44
CA ASP A 125 15.22 14.32 2.02
C ASP A 125 15.28 14.28 3.55
N LEU A 126 14.31 13.63 4.18
CA LEU A 126 14.20 13.58 5.64
C LEU A 126 13.61 12.25 6.10
N ILE A 127 14.32 11.59 7.01
CA ILE A 127 13.83 10.43 7.77
C ILE A 127 13.79 10.81 9.24
N GLU A 128 12.63 10.67 9.88
CA GLU A 128 12.45 10.98 11.29
C GLU A 128 11.56 9.97 12.02
N GLU A 129 11.87 9.68 13.28
CA GLU A 129 10.98 8.95 14.19
C GLU A 129 9.85 9.88 14.65
N THR A 130 8.61 9.60 14.24
CA THR A 130 7.40 10.33 14.66
C THR A 130 6.51 9.41 15.48
N THR A 131 5.99 9.93 16.60
CA THR A 131 4.99 9.21 17.41
C THR A 131 3.58 9.56 16.93
N ILE A 132 2.77 8.54 16.59
CA ILE A 132 1.35 8.71 16.28
C ILE A 132 0.56 7.91 17.31
N GLY A 133 -0.12 8.61 18.23
CA GLY A 133 -0.78 7.97 19.37
C GLY A 133 0.26 7.41 20.35
N GLU A 134 0.23 6.10 20.58
CA GLU A 134 1.18 5.40 21.44
C GLU A 134 2.33 4.75 20.66
N ASP A 135 2.17 4.61 19.34
CA ASP A 135 3.12 3.92 18.47
C ASP A 135 4.18 4.86 17.91
N ARG A 136 5.41 4.34 17.79
CA ARG A 136 6.53 5.03 17.15
C ARG A 136 6.71 4.53 15.73
N LEU A 137 6.60 5.45 14.78
CA LEU A 137 6.70 5.18 13.36
C LEU A 137 7.87 5.96 12.76
N ILE A 138 8.41 5.45 11.65
CA ILE A 138 9.49 6.12 10.92
C ILE A 138 8.87 6.76 9.69
N LYS A 139 8.93 8.09 9.64
CA LYS A 139 8.37 8.88 8.54
C LYS A 139 9.47 9.21 7.55
N PHE A 140 9.25 8.87 6.29
CA PHE A 140 10.08 9.23 5.15
C PHE A 140 9.43 10.40 4.42
N SER A 141 10.13 11.53 4.28
CA SER A 141 9.63 12.75 3.64
C SER A 141 10.57 13.19 2.52
N GLY A 142 10.02 13.70 1.42
CA GLY A 142 10.81 14.13 0.27
C GLY A 142 11.45 12.93 -0.45
N VAL A 143 10.61 12.10 -1.05
CA VAL A 143 11.00 10.82 -1.65
C VAL A 143 11.16 10.99 -3.16
N ALA A 144 12.14 10.31 -3.77
CA ALA A 144 12.53 10.57 -5.15
C ALA A 144 11.50 10.13 -6.21
N LEU A 145 10.92 8.92 -6.07
CA LEU A 145 9.94 8.39 -7.04
C LEU A 145 8.50 8.54 -6.55
N GLY A 146 8.24 8.25 -5.27
CA GLY A 146 6.90 8.38 -4.68
C GLY A 146 5.86 7.38 -5.23
N GLU A 147 6.28 6.23 -5.77
CA GLU A 147 5.38 5.23 -6.37
C GLU A 147 4.58 4.40 -5.34
N ALA A 148 4.92 4.47 -4.05
CA ALA A 148 4.09 3.93 -2.99
C ALA A 148 3.75 5.03 -1.97
N CYS A 149 2.59 4.88 -1.33
CA CYS A 149 2.13 5.80 -0.30
C CYS A 149 1.64 5.03 0.93
N THR A 150 1.57 5.72 2.06
CA THR A 150 0.99 5.19 3.30
C THR A 150 -0.09 6.16 3.76
N ILE A 151 -1.30 5.64 3.96
CA ILE A 151 -2.44 6.42 4.45
C ILE A 151 -2.67 6.02 5.90
N VAL A 152 -2.61 7.00 6.80
CA VAL A 152 -2.84 6.77 8.23
C VAL A 152 -4.29 7.10 8.56
N LEU A 153 -5.09 6.07 8.82
CA LEU A 153 -6.47 6.21 9.27
C LEU A 153 -6.50 6.37 10.80
N ARG A 154 -7.30 7.33 11.27
CA ARG A 154 -7.53 7.57 12.70
C ARG A 154 -9.01 7.53 12.98
N GLY A 155 -9.41 6.81 14.03
CA GLY A 155 -10.81 6.60 14.39
C GLY A 155 -10.95 6.35 15.88
N ALA A 156 -12.14 6.59 16.41
CA ALA A 156 -12.43 6.44 17.84
C ALA A 156 -12.55 4.98 18.28
N THR A 157 -12.93 4.08 17.36
CA THR A 157 -13.10 2.66 17.62
C THR A 157 -12.55 1.83 16.46
N ASN A 158 -12.15 0.58 16.75
CA ASN A 158 -11.66 -0.35 15.74
C ASN A 158 -12.71 -0.63 14.66
N SER A 159 -14.00 -0.66 15.00
CA SER A 159 -15.08 -0.84 14.02
C SER A 159 -15.13 0.30 13.00
N ILE A 160 -14.98 1.55 13.44
CA ILE A 160 -14.94 2.71 12.53
C ILE A 160 -13.68 2.65 11.64
N LEU A 161 -12.54 2.23 12.21
CA LEU A 161 -11.30 2.08 11.44
C LEU A 161 -11.43 1.01 10.37
N SER A 162 -11.97 -0.17 10.68
CA SER A 162 -12.19 -1.24 9.70
C SER A 162 -13.17 -0.82 8.60
N GLU A 163 -14.23 -0.08 8.95
CA GLU A 163 -15.17 0.43 7.95
C GLU A 163 -14.54 1.53 7.07
N ALA A 164 -13.72 2.41 7.66
CA ALA A 164 -12.99 3.43 6.92
C ALA A 164 -11.93 2.82 5.97
N GLU A 165 -11.22 1.78 6.42
CA GLU A 165 -10.28 1.02 5.60
C GLU A 165 -10.99 0.40 4.40
N ARG A 166 -12.14 -0.27 4.63
CA ARG A 166 -12.94 -0.87 3.58
C ARG A 166 -13.46 0.18 2.59
N SER A 167 -14.03 1.27 3.10
CA SER A 167 -14.56 2.36 2.28
C SER A 167 -13.47 3.00 1.42
N LEU A 168 -12.27 3.19 1.98
CA LEU A 168 -11.11 3.71 1.25
C LEU A 168 -10.63 2.70 0.19
N HIS A 169 -10.60 1.42 0.51
CA HIS A 169 -10.25 0.37 -0.44
C HIS A 169 -11.18 0.37 -1.65
N ASP A 170 -12.50 0.46 -1.43
CA ASP A 170 -13.50 0.52 -2.49
C ASP A 170 -13.28 1.77 -3.38
N ALA A 171 -13.02 2.93 -2.77
CA ALA A 171 -12.71 4.16 -3.50
C ALA A 171 -11.43 4.04 -4.35
N LEU A 172 -10.36 3.47 -3.80
CA LEU A 172 -9.11 3.25 -4.51
C LEU A 172 -9.28 2.27 -5.68
N CYS A 173 -10.10 1.23 -5.51
CA CYS A 173 -10.41 0.27 -6.58
C CYS A 173 -11.11 0.94 -7.76
N VAL A 174 -12.10 1.79 -7.50
CA VAL A 174 -12.79 2.56 -8.54
C VAL A 174 -11.82 3.50 -9.25
N LEU A 175 -11.04 4.29 -8.50
CA LEU A 175 -10.06 5.21 -9.08
C LEU A 175 -9.02 4.48 -9.94
N GLN A 176 -8.53 3.32 -9.49
CA GLN A 176 -7.60 2.51 -10.26
C GLN A 176 -8.21 2.04 -11.59
N GLN A 177 -9.49 1.67 -11.60
CA GLN A 177 -10.20 1.31 -12.83
C GLN A 177 -10.39 2.52 -13.74
N THR A 178 -10.75 3.69 -13.18
CA THR A 178 -10.92 4.93 -13.94
C THR A 178 -9.62 5.42 -14.59
N VAL A 179 -8.46 5.18 -13.95
CA VAL A 179 -7.15 5.47 -14.56
C VAL A 179 -6.88 4.56 -15.77
N LYS A 180 -7.41 3.32 -15.78
CA LYS A 180 -7.32 2.41 -16.92
C LYS A 180 -8.34 2.72 -18.02
N ASP A 181 -9.55 3.11 -17.64
CA ASP A 181 -10.64 3.50 -18.55
C ASP A 181 -11.25 4.84 -18.10
N PRO A 182 -10.98 5.95 -18.80
CA PRO A 182 -11.39 7.28 -18.38
C PRO A 182 -12.87 7.59 -18.65
N ARG A 183 -13.65 6.62 -19.16
CA ARG A 183 -15.06 6.83 -19.45
C ARG A 183 -15.88 6.84 -18.16
N THR A 184 -16.67 7.89 -17.98
CA THR A 184 -17.56 8.06 -16.81
C THR A 184 -19.01 8.17 -17.24
N ILE A 185 -19.91 7.72 -16.38
CA ILE A 185 -21.35 7.83 -16.55
C ILE A 185 -21.99 8.42 -15.29
N SER A 186 -23.09 9.13 -15.46
CA SER A 186 -23.84 9.76 -14.39
C SER A 186 -24.49 8.69 -13.49
N GLY A 187 -24.20 8.75 -12.19
CA GLY A 187 -24.73 7.83 -11.17
C GLY A 187 -26.11 8.24 -10.65
N GLY A 188 -26.43 7.84 -9.41
CA GLY A 188 -27.65 8.27 -8.73
C GLY A 188 -28.95 7.81 -9.40
N GLY A 189 -28.94 6.68 -10.12
CA GLY A 189 -30.10 6.17 -10.84
C GLY A 189 -30.23 6.65 -12.29
N ALA A 190 -29.39 7.60 -12.73
CA ALA A 190 -29.44 8.13 -14.10
C ALA A 190 -29.10 7.04 -15.13
N MET A 191 -28.00 6.31 -14.93
CA MET A 191 -27.60 5.22 -15.84
C MET A 191 -28.65 4.10 -15.89
N GLU A 192 -29.23 3.71 -14.76
CA GLU A 192 -30.25 2.67 -14.69
C GLU A 192 -31.53 3.10 -15.42
N MET A 193 -31.93 4.35 -15.29
CA MET A 193 -33.10 4.89 -15.98
C MET A 193 -32.86 4.99 -17.49
N LEU A 194 -31.68 5.45 -17.90
CA LEU A 194 -31.30 5.52 -19.31
C LEU A 194 -31.33 4.14 -19.96
N MET A 195 -30.77 3.13 -19.30
CA MET A 195 -30.82 1.74 -19.75
C MET A 195 -32.26 1.21 -19.78
N ALA A 196 -33.07 1.50 -18.76
CA ALA A 196 -34.47 1.07 -18.70
C ALA A 196 -35.30 1.64 -19.85
N GLU A 197 -35.09 2.91 -20.22
CA GLU A 197 -35.78 3.56 -21.33
C GLU A 197 -35.33 2.99 -22.68
N ALA A 198 -34.04 2.72 -22.86
CA ALA A 198 -33.53 2.06 -24.06
C ALA A 198 -34.10 0.65 -24.24
N VAL A 199 -34.15 -0.15 -23.16
CA VAL A 199 -34.75 -1.49 -23.18
C VAL A 199 -36.24 -1.42 -23.45
N ALA A 200 -36.97 -0.48 -22.84
CA ALA A 200 -38.41 -0.31 -23.07
C ALA A 200 -38.73 0.05 -24.54
N LYS A 201 -37.93 0.93 -25.16
CA LYS A 201 -38.05 1.25 -26.59
C LYS A 201 -37.79 0.03 -27.49
N ALA A 202 -36.78 -0.77 -27.15
CA ALA A 202 -36.47 -2.00 -27.88
C ALA A 202 -37.57 -3.07 -27.69
N ALA A 203 -38.17 -3.16 -26.51
CA ALA A 203 -39.28 -4.07 -26.22
C ALA A 203 -40.50 -3.76 -27.09
N ALA A 204 -40.84 -2.48 -27.26
CA ALA A 204 -41.96 -2.04 -28.11
C ALA A 204 -41.81 -2.45 -29.59
N SER A 205 -40.57 -2.62 -30.06
CA SER A 205 -40.27 -3.04 -31.44
C SER A 205 -40.15 -4.56 -31.58
N THR A 206 -40.09 -5.31 -30.47
CA THR A 206 -39.87 -6.76 -30.48
C THR A 206 -41.20 -7.49 -30.37
N PRO A 207 -41.56 -8.40 -31.30
CA PRO A 207 -42.80 -9.14 -31.21
C PRO A 207 -42.70 -10.36 -30.29
N GLY A 208 -43.81 -10.68 -29.64
CA GLY A 208 -44.00 -11.95 -28.93
C GLY A 208 -43.58 -11.92 -27.45
N LYS A 209 -43.39 -13.11 -26.87
CA LYS A 209 -43.16 -13.30 -25.42
C LYS A 209 -41.86 -12.66 -24.91
N MET A 210 -40.89 -12.44 -25.80
CA MET A 210 -39.62 -11.80 -25.44
C MET A 210 -39.82 -10.34 -25.02
N ALA A 211 -40.79 -9.63 -25.61
CA ALA A 211 -41.10 -8.25 -25.24
C ALA A 211 -41.47 -8.12 -23.76
N ILE A 212 -42.27 -9.06 -23.25
CA ILE A 212 -42.69 -9.09 -21.84
C ILE A 212 -41.48 -9.25 -20.91
N ALA A 213 -40.50 -10.09 -21.29
CA ALA A 213 -39.27 -10.26 -20.52
C ALA A 213 -38.40 -8.99 -20.54
N MET A 214 -38.32 -8.30 -21.67
CA MET A 214 -37.60 -7.03 -21.79
C MET A 214 -38.26 -5.91 -20.96
N GLU A 215 -39.59 -5.83 -20.96
CA GLU A 215 -40.35 -4.89 -20.11
C GLU A 215 -40.13 -5.18 -18.62
N ALA A 216 -40.11 -6.46 -18.23
CA ALA A 216 -39.79 -6.86 -16.87
C ALA A 216 -38.36 -6.45 -16.48
N PHE A 217 -37.40 -6.59 -17.39
CA PHE A 217 -36.02 -6.15 -17.17
C PHE A 217 -35.91 -4.63 -17.02
N ALA A 218 -36.58 -3.85 -17.87
CA ALA A 218 -36.65 -2.39 -17.73
C ALA A 218 -37.28 -1.99 -16.38
N THR A 219 -38.29 -2.73 -15.93
CA THR A 219 -38.92 -2.50 -14.62
C THR A 219 -37.96 -2.82 -13.47
N ALA A 220 -37.17 -3.89 -13.58
CA ALA A 220 -36.14 -4.23 -12.60
C ALA A 220 -35.06 -3.15 -12.50
N LEU A 221 -34.60 -2.60 -13.63
CA LEU A 221 -33.64 -1.48 -13.65
C LEU A 221 -34.20 -0.25 -12.94
N ARG A 222 -35.48 0.11 -13.15
CA ARG A 222 -36.13 1.23 -12.44
C ARG A 222 -36.30 1.00 -10.95
N ARG A 223 -36.25 -0.25 -10.47
CA ARG A 223 -36.36 -0.55 -9.04
C ARG A 223 -35.11 -0.12 -8.26
N LEU A 224 -33.95 -0.04 -8.90
CA LEU A 224 -32.71 0.41 -8.27
C LEU A 224 -32.81 1.86 -7.75
N PRO A 225 -33.14 2.88 -8.57
CA PRO A 225 -33.37 4.23 -8.07
C PRO A 225 -34.56 4.30 -7.10
N ALA A 226 -35.60 3.48 -7.29
CA ALA A 226 -36.72 3.43 -6.34
C ALA A 226 -36.26 3.02 -4.92
N ILE A 227 -35.42 2.00 -4.81
CA ILE A 227 -34.87 1.54 -3.53
C ILE A 227 -33.96 2.60 -2.90
N ILE A 228 -33.17 3.31 -3.73
CA ILE A 228 -32.33 4.42 -3.24
C ILE A 228 -33.22 5.52 -2.65
N ALA A 229 -34.28 5.93 -3.36
CA ALA A 229 -35.25 6.92 -2.87
C ALA A 229 -36.00 6.45 -1.61
N ASP A 230 -36.44 5.18 -1.57
CA ASP A 230 -37.09 4.55 -0.41
C ASP A 230 -36.17 4.60 0.83
N ASN A 231 -34.89 4.28 0.65
CA ASN A 231 -33.89 4.35 1.73
C ASN A 231 -33.62 5.79 2.20
N GLY A 232 -33.79 6.78 1.31
CA GLY A 232 -33.76 8.20 1.67
C GLY A 232 -35.02 8.69 2.38
N GLY A 233 -36.08 7.90 2.44
CA GLY A 233 -37.37 8.29 3.03
C GLY A 233 -38.23 9.19 2.14
N TYR A 234 -37.92 9.28 0.84
CA TYR A 234 -38.70 10.04 -0.14
C TYR A 234 -39.83 9.20 -0.76
N ASP A 235 -40.77 9.86 -1.44
CA ASP A 235 -41.77 9.14 -2.25
C ASP A 235 -41.10 8.61 -3.54
N SER A 236 -40.67 7.35 -3.50
CA SER A 236 -40.01 6.70 -4.63
C SER A 236 -40.88 6.62 -5.88
N ALA A 237 -42.21 6.55 -5.74
CA ALA A 237 -43.11 6.48 -6.89
C ALA A 237 -43.14 7.82 -7.64
N GLU A 238 -43.18 8.93 -6.89
CA GLU A 238 -43.12 10.27 -7.47
C GLU A 238 -41.76 10.53 -8.13
N LEU A 239 -40.65 10.31 -7.41
CA LEU A 239 -39.31 10.60 -7.92
C LEU A 239 -38.94 9.77 -9.14
N VAL A 240 -39.24 8.48 -9.13
CA VAL A 240 -38.96 7.61 -10.29
C VAL A 240 -39.82 8.00 -11.50
N SER A 241 -41.05 8.48 -11.26
CA SER A 241 -41.93 8.98 -12.33
C SER A 241 -41.37 10.27 -12.96
N GLN A 242 -40.93 11.22 -12.13
CA GLN A 242 -40.30 12.46 -12.59
C GLN A 242 -38.99 12.18 -13.35
N LEU A 243 -38.14 11.31 -12.81
CA LEU A 243 -36.88 10.90 -13.42
C LEU A 243 -37.13 10.23 -14.78
N ARG A 244 -38.14 9.35 -14.87
CA ARG A 244 -38.55 8.74 -16.15
C ARG A 244 -39.01 9.78 -17.17
N ALA A 245 -39.81 10.77 -16.75
CA ALA A 245 -40.28 11.83 -17.64
C ALA A 245 -39.12 12.67 -18.17
N ALA A 246 -38.14 13.01 -17.33
CA ALA A 246 -36.95 13.76 -17.73
C ALA A 246 -36.03 12.99 -18.69
N HIS A 247 -35.84 11.69 -18.46
CA HIS A 247 -35.09 10.83 -19.38
C HIS A 247 -35.81 10.67 -20.73
N ALA A 248 -37.15 10.65 -20.73
CA ALA A 248 -37.94 10.63 -21.95
C ALA A 248 -37.86 11.94 -22.77
N THR A 249 -37.69 13.10 -22.11
CA THR A 249 -37.47 14.39 -22.78
C THR A 249 -36.03 14.61 -23.26
N GLY A 250 -35.12 13.68 -22.98
CA GLY A 250 -33.74 13.70 -23.47
C GLY A 250 -32.69 14.13 -22.45
N ASN A 251 -33.08 14.38 -21.19
CA ASN A 251 -32.13 14.67 -20.10
C ASN A 251 -31.56 13.36 -19.52
N SER A 252 -30.61 12.76 -20.22
CA SER A 252 -30.01 11.47 -19.86
C SER A 252 -29.12 11.49 -18.61
N ASP A 253 -28.70 12.68 -18.16
CA ASP A 253 -27.80 12.85 -17.02
C ASP A 253 -28.53 13.11 -15.69
N MET A 254 -29.87 13.21 -15.72
CA MET A 254 -30.65 13.50 -14.52
C MET A 254 -30.66 12.29 -13.57
N GLY A 255 -30.14 12.47 -12.36
CA GLY A 255 -30.14 11.48 -11.27
C GLY A 255 -31.05 11.91 -10.11
N LEU A 256 -31.08 11.10 -9.06
CA LEU A 256 -31.75 11.42 -7.80
C LEU A 256 -30.85 12.34 -6.95
N ASP A 257 -31.35 13.50 -6.59
CA ASP A 257 -30.77 14.32 -5.51
C ASP A 257 -31.30 13.82 -4.16
N MET A 258 -30.41 13.28 -3.34
CA MET A 258 -30.76 12.73 -2.02
C MET A 258 -30.74 13.77 -0.89
N GLU A 259 -30.31 15.01 -1.16
CA GLU A 259 -30.33 16.12 -0.20
C GLU A 259 -31.57 17.02 -0.39
N GLN A 260 -31.98 17.28 -1.63
CA GLN A 260 -33.10 18.17 -1.95
C GLN A 260 -34.34 17.44 -2.49
N GLY A 261 -34.21 16.15 -2.84
CA GLY A 261 -35.30 15.34 -3.36
C GLY A 261 -35.59 15.54 -4.86
N CYS A 262 -34.91 16.47 -5.55
CA CYS A 262 -34.88 16.57 -7.02
C CYS A 262 -33.76 17.46 -7.53
#